data_AF-A0A2N9DTF5-F1
#
_entry.id   AF-A0A2N9DTF5-F1
#
_cell.length_a   1.000
_cell.length_b   1.000
_cell.length_c   1.000
_cell.angle_alpha   90.00
_cell.angle_beta   90.00
_cell.angle_gamma   90.00
#
_symmetry.space_group_name_H-M   'P 1'
#
loop_
_entity.id
_entity.type
_entity.pdbx_description
1 polymer ?
#
loop_
_entity_poly.entity_id
_entity_poly.type
_entity_poly.pdbx_seq_one_letter_code
_entity_poly.pdbx_strand_id
1 'polypeptide(L)'
;MMNANHAQLSVNLDAKLVQEIKTYCEVYALDENDLIQDALREFMVTRQAKVDGLISGYAEMASINSQIAAEFNECECEAYAHIRTVDLS
;
A
#
# COMPACT_ATOMS: atom_id res chain seq x y z
N MET A 1 -1.84 3.15 32.07
CA MET A 1 -0.61 3.25 31.24
C MET A 1 -0.80 2.29 30.09
N MET A 2 -0.99 2.79 28.86
CA MET A 2 -1.07 1.96 27.66
C MET A 2 0.34 1.54 27.29
N ASN A 3 0.63 0.25 27.28
CA ASN A 3 1.88 -0.27 26.73
C ASN A 3 1.89 0.07 25.24
N ALA A 4 2.79 0.96 24.82
CA ALA A 4 3.08 1.13 23.41
C ALA A 4 3.70 -0.18 22.92
N ASN A 5 3.00 -0.90 22.02
CA ASN A 5 3.56 -2.05 21.34
C ASN A 5 4.65 -1.54 20.39
N HIS A 6 5.90 -1.52 20.86
CA HIS A 6 7.05 -1.23 20.02
C HIS A 6 7.35 -2.47 19.16
N ALA A 7 7.14 -2.34 17.84
CA ALA A 7 7.57 -3.34 16.87
C ALA A 7 8.95 -2.93 16.32
N GLN A 8 9.90 -3.87 16.29
CA GLN A 8 11.23 -3.64 15.72
C GLN A 8 11.26 -4.06 14.26
N LEU A 9 11.71 -3.17 13.38
CA LEU A 9 11.93 -3.45 11.96
C LEU A 9 13.44 -3.45 11.69
N SER A 10 13.95 -4.55 11.10
CA SER A 10 15.32 -4.60 10.60
C SER A 10 15.32 -4.21 9.13
N VAL A 11 16.12 -3.20 8.77
CA VAL A 11 16.28 -2.74 7.38
C VAL A 11 17.71 -2.92 6.93
N ASN A 12 17.89 -3.22 5.64
CA ASN A 12 19.21 -3.28 5.02
C ASN A 12 19.45 -1.96 4.28
N LEU A 13 20.41 -1.19 4.75
CA LEU A 13 20.83 0.09 4.18
C LEU A 13 22.27 -0.06 3.68
N ASP A 14 22.59 0.61 2.58
CA ASP A 14 23.97 0.64 2.12
C ASP A 14 24.86 1.40 3.14
N ALA A 15 26.13 0.99 3.21
CA ALA A 15 27.06 1.51 4.20
C ALA A 15 27.27 3.03 4.10
N LYS A 16 27.13 3.60 2.90
CA LYS A 16 27.28 5.04 2.70
C LYS A 16 26.11 5.80 3.34
N LEU A 17 24.88 5.37 3.09
CA LEU A 17 23.70 5.97 3.70
C LEU A 17 23.72 5.86 5.24
N VAL A 18 24.18 4.73 5.79
CA VAL A 18 24.34 4.58 7.25
C VAL A 18 25.32 5.63 7.80
N GLN A 19 26.44 5.89 7.12
CA GLN A 19 27.41 6.87 7.55
C GLN A 19 26.88 8.31 7.45
N GLU A 20 26.09 8.61 6.41
CA GLU A 20 25.44 9.90 6.24
C GLU A 20 24.42 10.16 7.35
N ILE A 21 23.59 9.16 7.69
CA ILE A 21 22.62 9.23 8.79
C ILE A 21 23.32 9.49 10.12
N LYS A 22 24.39 8.74 10.43
CA LYS A 22 25.17 8.91 11.66
C LYS A 22 25.76 10.31 11.79
N THR A 23 26.46 10.75 10.75
CA THR A 23 27.07 12.09 10.72
C THR A 23 26.02 13.18 10.92
N TYR A 24 24.86 13.05 10.26
CA TYR A 24 23.76 13.98 10.40
C TYR A 24 23.24 14.01 11.84
N CYS A 25 22.95 12.84 12.42
CA CYS A 25 22.46 12.75 13.80
C CYS A 25 23.47 13.32 14.81
N GLU A 26 24.76 13.08 14.63
CA GLU A 26 25.83 13.63 15.47
C GLU A 26 25.87 15.16 15.41
N VAL A 27 25.80 15.75 14.21
CA VAL A 27 25.86 17.20 14.00
C VAL A 27 24.66 17.91 14.62
N TYR A 28 23.48 17.33 14.51
CA TYR A 28 22.22 17.94 14.95
C TYR A 28 21.71 17.43 16.31
N ALA A 29 22.46 16.55 16.98
CA ALA A 29 22.09 15.91 18.24
C ALA A 29 20.69 15.24 18.19
N LEU A 30 20.44 14.46 17.14
CA LEU A 30 19.20 13.71 16.92
C LEU A 30 19.36 12.23 17.24
N ASP A 31 18.26 11.56 17.60
CA ASP A 31 18.21 10.10 17.67
C ASP A 31 18.03 9.49 16.26
N GLU A 32 18.80 8.45 15.96
CA GLU A 32 18.75 7.78 14.65
C GLU A 32 17.37 7.17 14.38
N ASN A 33 16.71 6.59 15.38
CA ASN A 33 15.38 5.98 15.19
C ASN A 33 14.32 7.05 14.99
N ASP A 34 14.40 8.17 15.69
CA ASP A 34 13.45 9.27 15.51
C ASP A 34 13.58 9.85 14.10
N LEU A 35 14.82 10.10 13.62
CA LEU A 35 15.07 10.54 12.25
C LEU A 35 14.51 9.56 11.21
N ILE A 36 14.78 8.26 11.38
CA ILE A 36 14.30 7.23 10.45
C ILE A 36 12.77 7.13 10.49
N GLN A 37 12.15 7.20 11.67
CA GLN A 37 10.70 7.17 11.81
C GLN A 37 10.05 8.37 11.11
N ASP A 38 10.60 9.57 11.31
CA ASP A 38 10.08 10.79 10.69
C ASP A 38 10.22 10.75 9.17
N ALA A 39 11.40 10.34 8.67
CA ALA A 39 11.63 10.16 7.24
C ALA A 39 10.66 9.15 6.60
N LEU A 40 10.39 8.02 7.28
CA LEU A 40 9.42 7.03 6.83
C LEU A 40 7.99 7.57 6.83
N ARG A 41 7.59 8.31 7.87
CA ARG A 41 6.26 8.93 7.96
C ARG A 41 6.06 9.94 6.84
N GLU A 42 7.03 10.82 6.62
CA GLU A 42 6.98 11.81 5.57
C GLU A 42 6.87 11.14 4.19
N PHE A 43 7.70 10.12 3.95
CA PHE A 43 7.66 9.35 2.71
C PHE A 43 6.29 8.68 2.47
N MET A 44 5.68 8.10 3.50
CA MET A 44 4.33 7.53 3.39
C MET A 44 3.27 8.59 3.10
N VAL A 45 3.32 9.75 3.78
CA VAL A 45 2.38 10.87 3.55
C VAL A 45 2.43 11.34 2.10
N THR A 46 3.62 11.45 1.49
CA THR A 46 3.73 11.86 0.08
C THR A 46 3.02 10.92 -0.90
N ARG A 47 2.84 9.65 -0.52
CA ARG A 47 2.16 8.63 -1.34
C ARG A 47 0.71 8.43 -0.94
N GLN A 48 0.29 8.94 0.22
CA GLN A 48 -1.06 8.79 0.73
C GLN A 48 -2.09 9.39 -0.23
N ALA A 49 -1.81 10.56 -0.81
CA ALA A 49 -2.69 11.20 -1.79
C ALA A 49 -3.02 10.31 -3.00
N LYS A 50 -2.07 9.45 -3.44
CA LYS A 50 -2.32 8.48 -4.51
C LYS A 50 -3.29 7.39 -4.07
N VAL A 51 -3.11 6.88 -2.86
CA VAL A 51 -3.99 5.84 -2.28
C VAL A 51 -5.39 6.41 -2.06
N ASP A 52 -5.48 7.61 -1.50
CA ASP A 52 -6.74 8.31 -1.26
C ASP A 52 -7.50 8.56 -2.57
N GLY A 53 -6.77 8.97 -3.62
CA GLY A 53 -7.35 9.14 -4.96
C GLY A 53 -7.92 7.85 -5.54
N LEU A 54 -7.25 6.71 -5.35
CA LEU A 54 -7.79 5.40 -5.77
C LEU A 54 -9.06 5.05 -4.99
N ILE A 55 -9.03 5.21 -3.66
CA ILE A 55 -10.18 4.95 -2.79
C ILE A 55 -11.37 5.82 -3.20
N SER A 56 -11.15 7.12 -3.39
CA SER A 56 -12.20 8.07 -3.81
C SER A 56 -12.77 7.69 -5.17
N GLY A 57 -11.90 7.42 -6.16
CA GLY A 57 -12.33 7.04 -7.49
C GLY A 57 -13.17 5.76 -7.52
N TYR A 58 -12.78 4.73 -6.75
CA TYR A 58 -13.59 3.52 -6.62
C TYR A 58 -14.92 3.77 -5.92
N ALA A 59 -14.94 4.61 -4.88
CA ALA A 59 -16.16 4.95 -4.17
C ALA A 59 -17.14 5.74 -5.05
N GLU A 60 -16.65 6.75 -5.78
CA GLU A 60 -17.44 7.55 -6.72
C GLU A 60 -18.02 6.69 -7.85
N MET A 61 -17.23 5.75 -8.37
CA MET A 61 -17.64 4.87 -9.47
C MET A 61 -18.40 3.61 -9.00
N ALA A 62 -18.58 3.41 -7.70
CA ALA A 62 -19.12 2.16 -7.15
C ALA A 62 -20.48 1.78 -7.76
N SER A 63 -21.38 2.76 -7.94
CA SER A 63 -22.71 2.53 -8.51
C SER A 63 -22.64 2.10 -9.98
N ILE A 64 -21.84 2.80 -10.80
CA ILE A 64 -21.67 2.49 -12.23
C ILE A 64 -21.00 1.13 -12.39
N ASN A 65 -19.92 0.88 -11.64
CA ASN A 65 -19.21 -0.39 -11.67
C ASN A 65 -20.13 -1.56 -11.29
N SER A 66 -21.03 -1.36 -10.32
CA SER A 66 -22.01 -2.38 -9.92
C SER A 66 -23.05 -2.63 -11.00
N GLN A 67 -23.52 -1.59 -11.70
CA GLN A 67 -24.49 -1.72 -12.79
C GLN A 67 -23.89 -2.47 -13.98
N ILE A 68 -22.66 -2.11 -14.38
CA ILE A 68 -21.93 -2.81 -15.46
C ILE A 68 -21.73 -4.28 -15.07
N ALA A 69 -21.25 -4.56 -13.85
CA ALA A 69 -21.07 -5.94 -13.39
C ALA A 69 -22.37 -6.74 -13.44
N ALA A 70 -23.51 -6.13 -13.07
CA ALA A 70 -24.80 -6.79 -13.14
C ALA A 70 -25.25 -7.05 -14.60
N GLU A 71 -25.06 -6.10 -15.51
CA GLU A 71 -25.44 -6.21 -16.92
C GLU A 71 -24.69 -7.33 -17.65
N PHE A 72 -23.41 -7.53 -17.33
CA PHE A 72 -22.57 -8.56 -17.97
C PHE A 72 -22.54 -9.91 -17.24
N ASN A 73 -23.16 -10.02 -16.07
CA ASN A 73 -23.13 -11.24 -15.26
C ASN A 73 -23.70 -12.47 -16.00
N GLU A 74 -24.77 -12.29 -16.80
CA GLU A 74 -25.37 -13.40 -17.56
C GLU A 74 -24.42 -13.90 -18.66
N CYS A 75 -23.77 -12.99 -19.40
CA CYS A 75 -22.79 -13.34 -20.42
C CYS A 75 -21.58 -14.10 -19.83
N GLU A 76 -21.10 -13.68 -18.64
CA GLU A 76 -20.04 -14.40 -17.94
C GLU A 76 -20.49 -15.81 -17.53
N CYS A 77 -21.71 -15.96 -17.01
CA CYS A 77 -22.26 -17.26 -16.63
C CYS A 77 -22.35 -18.24 -17.82
N GLU A 78 -22.81 -17.75 -18.98
CA GLU A 78 -22.87 -18.54 -20.21
C GLU A 78 -21.48 -18.97 -20.68
N ALA A 79 -20.51 -18.05 -20.70
CA ALA A 79 -19.14 -18.35 -21.07
C ALA A 79 -18.52 -19.42 -20.14
N TYR A 80 -18.74 -19.30 -18.82
CA TYR A 80 -18.28 -20.30 -17.84
C TYR A 80 -18.94 -21.67 -18.02
N ALA A 81 -20.22 -21.72 -18.42
CA ALA A 81 -20.91 -22.96 -18.70
C ALA A 81 -20.30 -23.67 -19.93
N HIS A 82 -20.00 -22.91 -20.98
CA HIS A 82 -19.38 -23.45 -22.20
C HIS A 82 -17.95 -23.95 -21.97
N ILE A 83 -17.14 -23.25 -21.18
CA ILE A 83 -15.78 -23.70 -20.81
C ILE A 83 -15.85 -25.04 -20.06
N ARG A 84 -16.77 -25.17 -19.09
CA ARG A 84 -16.93 -26.43 -18.32
C ARG A 84 -17.42 -27.60 -19.16
N THR A 85 -18.20 -27.37 -20.21
CA THR A 85 -18.64 -28.45 -21.10
C THR A 85 -17.56 -28.97 -22.03
N VAL A 86 -16.54 -28.16 -22.36
CA VAL A 86 -15.42 -28.56 -23.22
C VAL A 86 -14.36 -29.38 -22.47
N ASP A 87 -14.17 -29.15 -21.17
CA ASP A 87 -13.24 -29.94 -20.32
C ASP A 87 -13.78 -31.32 -19.90
N LEU A 88 -15.07 -31.61 -20.16
CA LEU A 88 -15.72 -32.88 -19.82
C LEU A 88 -16.07 -33.75 -21.06
N SER A 89 -15.64 -33.32 -22.25
CA SER A 89 -15.77 -34.04 -23.53
C SER A 89 -14.41 -34.49 -24.05
#